data_AF-A0A2V9G2H7-F1
#
_entry.id   AF-A0A2V9G2H7-F1
#
_cell.length_a   1.000
_cell.length_b   1.000
_cell.length_c   1.000
_cell.angle_alpha   90.00
_cell.angle_beta   90.00
_cell.angle_gamma   90.00
#
_symmetry.space_group_name_H-M   'P 1'
#
loop_
_entity.id
_entity.type
_entity.pdbx_description
1 polymer ?
#
loop_
_entity_poly.entity_id
_entity_poly.type
_entity_poly.pdbx_seq_one_letter_code
_entity_poly.pdbx_strand_id
1 'polypeptide(L)'
;VYNKALALKKERYEKKEQLTRFQLDKLLVRWKQETPWLREAPAHALQQAILDLDRAYTNFFERRAKFPKFHKKGVRDSFRESDQKCIKLEQGNNRIQLPKIGWVRYRNSREVLGEIQ
;
A
#
# COMPACT_ATOMS: atom_id res chain seq x y z
N VAL A 1 -7.84 0.74 3.06
CA VAL A 1 -7.70 -0.70 2.68
C VAL A 1 -7.09 -1.52 3.80
N TYR A 2 -5.88 -1.21 4.30
CA TYR A 2 -5.21 -1.96 5.37
C TYR A 2 -6.11 -2.26 6.58
N ASN A 3 -6.70 -1.24 7.22
CA ASN A 3 -7.55 -1.43 8.40
C ASN A 3 -8.78 -2.30 8.12
N LYS A 4 -9.42 -2.15 6.95
CA LYS A 4 -10.57 -2.98 6.54
C LYS A 4 -10.15 -4.45 6.36
N ALA A 5 -8.99 -4.69 5.76
CA ALA A 5 -8.42 -6.03 5.60
C ALA A 5 -8.00 -6.65 6.94
N LEU A 6 -7.41 -5.87 7.85
CA LEU A 6 -7.03 -6.32 9.19
C LEU A 6 -8.26 -6.71 10.02
N ALA A 7 -9.35 -5.92 9.96
CA ALA A 7 -10.61 -6.25 10.63
C ALA A 7 -11.16 -7.58 10.12
N LEU A 8 -11.22 -7.77 8.80
CA LEU A 8 -11.71 -9.01 8.19
C LEU A 8 -10.82 -10.22 8.55
N LYS A 9 -9.49 -10.08 8.52
CA LYS A 9 -8.58 -11.15 8.94
C LYS A 9 -8.75 -11.51 10.43
N LYS A 10 -9.05 -10.54 11.31
CA LYS A 10 -9.36 -10.81 12.72
C LYS A 10 -10.65 -11.61 12.89
N GLU A 11 -11.74 -11.17 12.27
CA GLU A 11 -13.03 -11.88 12.32
C GLU A 11 -12.93 -13.31 11.80
N ARG A 12 -12.17 -13.53 10.73
CA ARG A 12 -11.96 -14.87 10.15
C ARG A 12 -11.04 -15.73 11.01
N TYR A 13 -10.03 -15.12 11.64
CA TYR A 13 -9.17 -15.82 12.58
C TYR A 13 -9.96 -16.35 13.79
N GLU A 14 -10.93 -15.59 14.31
CA GLU A 14 -11.86 -16.06 15.35
C GLU A 14 -12.68 -17.27 14.89
N LYS A 15 -13.06 -17.30 13.61
CA LYS A 15 -13.76 -18.43 12.96
C LYS A 15 -12.85 -19.58 12.52
N LYS A 16 -11.55 -19.54 12.88
CA LYS A 16 -10.50 -20.49 12.46
C LYS A 16 -10.30 -20.61 10.95
N GLU A 17 -10.68 -19.59 10.19
CA GLU A 17 -10.50 -19.53 8.75
C GLU A 17 -9.31 -18.64 8.38
N GLN A 18 -8.51 -19.09 7.41
CA GLN A 18 -7.39 -18.32 6.88
C GLN A 18 -7.77 -17.67 5.54
N LEU A 19 -7.65 -16.35 5.48
CA LEU A 19 -7.75 -15.60 4.23
C LEU A 19 -6.37 -15.41 3.62
N THR A 20 -6.23 -15.84 2.37
CA THR A 20 -5.04 -15.57 1.56
C THR A 20 -5.05 -14.15 1.03
N ARG A 21 -3.86 -13.62 0.72
CA ARG A 21 -3.70 -12.34 0.02
C ARG A 21 -4.56 -12.23 -1.24
N PHE A 22 -4.58 -13.27 -2.07
CA PHE A 22 -5.34 -13.27 -3.33
C PHE A 22 -6.85 -13.13 -3.12
N GLN A 23 -7.39 -13.67 -2.03
CA GLN A 23 -8.80 -13.48 -1.66
C GLN A 23 -9.06 -12.03 -1.23
N LEU A 24 -8.14 -11.40 -0.48
CA LEU A 24 -8.24 -9.97 -0.15
C LEU A 24 -8.14 -9.08 -1.38
N ASP A 25 -7.28 -9.41 -2.35
CA ASP A 25 -7.16 -8.69 -3.61
C ASP A 25 -8.45 -8.79 -4.45
N LYS A 26 -9.15 -9.94 -4.43
CA LYS A 26 -10.48 -10.06 -5.05
C LYS A 26 -11.53 -9.19 -4.34
N LEU A 27 -11.49 -9.12 -3.01
CA LEU A 27 -12.38 -8.26 -2.22
C LEU A 27 -12.11 -6.77 -2.43
N LEU A 28 -10.86 -6.40 -2.77
CA LEU A 28 -10.50 -5.02 -3.08
C LEU A 28 -11.32 -4.45 -4.24
N VAL A 29 -11.70 -5.27 -5.23
CA VAL A 29 -12.57 -4.85 -6.34
C VAL A 29 -13.95 -4.42 -5.81
N ARG A 30 -14.53 -5.20 -4.89
CA ARG A 30 -15.81 -4.86 -4.25
C ARG A 30 -15.70 -3.60 -3.39
N TRP A 31 -14.62 -3.48 -2.60
CA TRP A 31 -14.40 -2.28 -1.79
C TRP A 31 -14.24 -1.01 -2.63
N LYS A 32 -13.63 -1.10 -3.81
CA LYS A 32 -13.58 0.03 -4.77
C LYS A 32 -14.96 0.40 -5.33
N GLN A 33 -15.93 -0.51 -5.35
CA GLN A 33 -17.30 -0.20 -5.75
C GLN A 33 -18.08 0.46 -4.61
N GLU A 34 -17.94 -0.06 -3.39
CA GLU A 34 -18.59 0.47 -2.18
C GLU A 34 -18.04 1.84 -1.77
N THR A 35 -16.77 2.12 -2.08
CA THR A 35 -16.03 3.27 -1.56
C THR A 35 -15.42 4.07 -2.70
N PRO A 36 -16.13 5.08 -3.25
CA PRO A 36 -15.71 5.81 -4.45
C PRO A 36 -14.31 6.45 -4.34
N TRP A 37 -13.97 7.02 -3.20
CA TRP A 37 -12.65 7.65 -2.99
C TRP A 37 -11.48 6.65 -3.07
N LEU A 38 -11.71 5.34 -2.90
CA LEU A 38 -10.66 4.33 -3.15
C LEU A 38 -10.30 4.23 -4.63
N ARG A 39 -11.19 4.63 -5.54
CA ARG A 39 -10.89 4.65 -6.98
C ARG A 39 -9.94 5.78 -7.35
N GLU A 40 -9.86 6.83 -6.53
CA GLU A 40 -8.91 7.93 -6.72
C GLU A 40 -7.47 7.51 -6.38
N ALA A 41 -7.28 6.46 -5.58
CA ALA A 41 -5.96 5.94 -5.27
C ALA A 41 -5.40 5.02 -6.38
N PRO A 42 -4.09 5.01 -6.64
CA PRO A 42 -3.45 4.04 -7.54
C PRO A 42 -3.74 2.60 -7.13
N ALA A 43 -4.02 1.72 -8.10
CA ALA A 43 -4.39 0.35 -7.80
C ALA A 43 -3.26 -0.43 -7.10
N HIS A 44 -2.03 -0.22 -7.53
CA HIS A 44 -0.84 -0.86 -6.95
C HIS A 44 -0.64 -0.45 -5.50
N ALA A 45 -0.79 0.83 -5.17
CA ALA A 45 -0.70 1.30 -3.78
C ALA A 45 -1.69 0.58 -2.85
N LEU A 46 -2.91 0.30 -3.33
CA LEU A 46 -3.90 -0.45 -2.54
C LEU A 46 -3.52 -1.93 -2.38
N GLN A 47 -2.93 -2.55 -3.41
CA GLN A 47 -2.43 -3.92 -3.33
C GLN A 47 -1.20 -4.04 -2.44
N GLN A 48 -0.29 -3.05 -2.46
CA GLN A 48 0.85 -2.98 -1.56
C GLN A 48 0.40 -2.91 -0.09
N ALA A 49 -0.68 -2.18 0.22
CA ALA A 49 -1.24 -2.17 1.56
C ALA A 49 -1.73 -3.56 2.03
N ILE A 50 -2.25 -4.40 1.12
CA ILE A 50 -2.64 -5.79 1.42
C ILE A 50 -1.39 -6.65 1.60
N LEU A 51 -0.37 -6.46 0.78
CA LEU A 51 0.91 -7.18 0.90
C LEU A 51 1.63 -6.87 2.22
N ASP A 52 1.64 -5.60 2.64
CA ASP A 52 2.23 -5.19 3.91
C ASP A 52 1.49 -5.81 5.10
N LEU A 53 0.16 -5.95 5.01
CA LEU A 53 -0.63 -6.70 5.99
C LEU A 53 -0.23 -8.18 6.01
N ASP A 54 -0.08 -8.79 4.84
CA ASP A 54 0.31 -10.19 4.73
C ASP A 54 1.69 -10.45 5.34
N ARG A 55 2.67 -9.61 5.00
CA ARG A 55 4.01 -9.63 5.62
C ARG A 55 3.96 -9.44 7.13
N ALA A 56 3.12 -8.55 7.63
CA ALA A 56 2.97 -8.33 9.07
C ALA A 56 2.44 -9.58 9.79
N TYR A 57 1.52 -10.32 9.16
CA TYR A 57 1.05 -11.61 9.67
C TYR A 57 2.14 -12.69 9.61
N THR A 58 2.85 -12.81 8.48
CA THR A 58 3.98 -13.75 8.36
C THR A 58 5.03 -13.51 9.45
N ASN A 59 5.44 -12.26 9.64
CA ASN A 59 6.40 -11.89 10.68
C ASN A 59 5.88 -12.18 12.10
N PHE A 60 4.56 -12.06 12.32
CA PHE A 60 3.95 -12.43 13.59
C PHE A 60 4.00 -13.94 13.83
N PHE A 61 3.66 -14.75 12.82
CA PHE A 61 3.73 -16.22 12.93
C PHE A 61 5.18 -16.71 13.08
N GLU A 62 6.14 -16.06 12.43
CA GLU A 62 7.58 -16.31 12.60
C GLU A 62 8.16 -15.75 13.91
N ARG A 63 7.33 -15.15 14.78
CA ARG A 63 7.72 -14.51 16.05
C ARG A 63 8.77 -13.39 15.92
N ARG A 64 8.92 -12.83 14.72
CA ARG A 64 9.81 -11.69 14.42
C ARG A 64 9.16 -10.35 14.76
N ALA A 65 7.84 -10.30 14.81
CA ALA A 65 7.07 -9.10 15.10
C ALA A 65 5.87 -9.37 16.03
N LYS A 66 5.35 -8.29 16.63
CA LYS A 66 4.10 -8.33 17.42
C LYS A 66 2.89 -8.36 16.48
N PHE A 67 1.74 -8.72 17.04
CA PHE A 67 0.49 -8.78 16.29
C PHE A 67 0.18 -7.44 15.58
N PRO A 68 -0.26 -7.45 14.31
CA PRO A 68 -0.55 -6.24 13.54
C PRO A 68 -1.62 -5.36 14.20
N LYS A 69 -1.40 -4.04 14.21
CA LYS A 69 -2.31 -3.07 14.82
C LYS A 69 -2.99 -2.22 13.75
N PHE A 70 -4.17 -1.70 14.07
CA PHE A 70 -4.83 -0.72 13.20
C PHE A 70 -3.99 0.56 13.09
N HIS A 71 -3.88 1.08 11.87
CA HIS A 71 -3.20 2.34 11.60
C HIS A 71 -4.12 3.52 11.94
N LYS A 72 -3.54 4.59 12.48
CA LYS A 72 -4.22 5.85 12.76
C LYS A 72 -3.89 6.86 11.66
N LYS A 73 -4.88 7.63 11.22
CA LYS A 73 -4.71 8.70 10.24
C LYS A 73 -3.72 9.75 10.79
N GLY A 74 -2.81 10.25 9.95
CA GLY A 74 -1.83 11.27 10.33
C GLY A 74 -0.60 10.73 11.05
N VAL A 75 -0.49 9.41 11.23
CA VAL A 75 0.64 8.78 11.92
C VAL A 75 1.32 7.81 10.97
N ARG A 76 2.54 8.18 10.53
CA ARG A 76 3.37 7.37 9.62
C ARG A 76 2.63 6.99 8.34
N ASP A 77 1.92 7.95 7.76
CA ASP A 77 1.26 7.79 6.47
C ASP A 77 2.33 7.58 5.39
N SER A 78 2.26 6.44 4.73
CA SER A 78 3.15 6.06 3.65
C SER A 78 2.35 5.49 2.50
N PHE A 79 2.86 5.69 1.29
CA PHE A 79 2.35 5.02 0.09
C PHE A 79 3.54 4.38 -0.62
N ARG A 80 3.29 3.24 -1.25
CA ARG A 80 4.27 2.52 -2.03
C ARG A 80 3.72 2.31 -3.43
N GLU A 81 4.41 2.85 -4.41
CA GLU A 81 4.21 2.53 -5.81
C GLU A 81 5.37 1.63 -6.26
N SER A 82 5.03 0.49 -6.85
CA SER A 82 6.01 -0.52 -7.25
C SER A 82 6.23 -0.55 -8.75
N ASP A 83 5.38 0.11 -9.54
CA ASP A 83 5.55 0.21 -10.98
C ASP A 83 6.39 1.44 -11.35
N GLN A 84 7.62 1.20 -11.80
CA GLN A 84 8.54 2.23 -12.28
C GLN A 84 7.96 3.04 -13.44
N LYS A 85 7.14 2.44 -14.31
CA LYS A 85 6.54 3.14 -15.47
C LYS A 85 5.59 4.25 -15.06
N CYS A 86 5.05 4.16 -13.85
CA CYS A 86 4.13 5.13 -13.28
C CYS A 86 4.86 6.29 -12.58
N ILE A 87 6.19 6.21 -12.42
CA ILE A 87 7.01 7.20 -11.72
C ILE A 87 7.97 7.84 -12.72
N LYS A 88 7.85 9.16 -12.94
CA LYS A 88 8.84 9.91 -13.72
C LYS A 88 9.60 10.86 -12.81
N LEU A 89 10.91 10.94 -13.00
CA LEU A 89 11.77 11.83 -12.24
C LEU A 89 12.27 12.96 -13.14
N GLU A 90 11.99 14.19 -12.73
CA GLU A 90 12.52 15.40 -13.36
C GLU A 90 13.47 16.08 -12.37
N GLN A 91 14.75 15.71 -12.44
CA GLN A 91 15.77 16.20 -11.50
C GLN A 91 16.03 17.71 -11.66
N GLY A 92 15.99 18.23 -12.89
CA GLY A 92 16.23 19.66 -13.16
C GLY A 92 15.27 20.61 -12.44
N ASN A 93 14.02 20.17 -12.20
CA ASN A 93 13.01 20.94 -11.47
C ASN A 93 12.70 20.40 -10.07
N ASN A 94 13.42 19.36 -9.63
CA ASN A 94 13.18 18.61 -8.39
C ASN A 94 11.72 18.14 -8.26
N ARG A 95 11.19 17.50 -9.31
CA ARG A 95 9.81 17.00 -9.35
C ARG A 95 9.77 15.50 -9.64
N ILE A 96 8.79 14.83 -9.05
CA ILE A 96 8.44 13.44 -9.32
C ILE A 96 6.99 13.41 -9.80
N GLN A 97 6.73 12.74 -10.92
CA GLN A 97 5.39 12.45 -11.38
C GLN A 97 4.92 11.18 -10.68
N LEU A 98 3.79 11.27 -9.98
CA LEU A 98 3.13 10.15 -9.33
C LEU A 98 1.81 9.82 -10.05
N PRO A 99 1.40 8.54 -10.06
CA PRO A 99 0.12 8.16 -10.65
C PRO A 99 -1.02 8.85 -9.90
N LYS A 100 -1.96 9.44 -10.66
CA LYS A 100 -3.17 10.16 -10.20
C LYS A 100 -2.94 11.46 -9.41
N ILE A 101 -1.79 11.63 -8.78
CA ILE A 101 -1.43 12.87 -8.04
C ILE A 101 -0.78 13.89 -8.99
N GLY A 102 -0.05 13.44 -10.02
CA GLY A 102 0.67 14.30 -10.96
C GLY A 102 2.05 14.70 -10.45
N TRP A 103 2.53 15.88 -10.84
CA TRP A 103 3.86 16.36 -10.50
C TRP A 103 3.92 16.90 -9.07
N VAL A 104 4.80 16.34 -8.26
CA VAL A 104 5.04 16.72 -6.87
C VAL A 104 6.49 17.14 -6.71
N ARG A 105 6.74 18.25 -6.01
CA ARG A 105 8.12 18.65 -5.67
C ARG A 105 8.66 17.72 -4.59
N TYR A 106 9.90 17.27 -4.76
CA TYR A 106 10.61 16.52 -3.74
C TYR A 106 11.87 17.27 -3.31
N ARG A 107 12.34 16.99 -2.10
CA ARG A 107 13.63 17.49 -1.64
C ARG A 107 14.72 16.62 -2.25
N ASN A 108 15.44 17.17 -3.22
CA ASN A 108 16.58 16.50 -3.83
C ASN A 108 17.85 16.75 -3.03
N SER A 109 18.30 15.76 -2.26
CA SER A 109 19.56 15.85 -1.51
C SER A 109 20.75 15.23 -2.24
N ARG A 110 20.50 14.40 -3.25
CA ARG A 110 21.52 13.67 -4.02
C ARG A 110 21.00 13.45 -5.44
N GLU A 111 21.80 13.79 -6.44
CA GLU A 111 21.50 13.46 -7.82
C GLU A 111 21.34 11.95 -8.00
N VAL A 112 20.31 11.56 -8.74
CA VAL A 112 20.07 10.16 -9.06
C VAL A 112 20.91 9.84 -10.29
N LEU A 113 22.03 9.15 -10.08
CA LEU A 113 22.89 8.66 -11.15
C LEU A 113 22.27 7.38 -11.74
N GLY A 114 21.44 7.55 -12.78
CA GLY A 114 20.83 6.44 -13.51
C GLY A 114 19.42 6.74 -14.01
N GLU A 115 18.93 5.89 -14.92
CA GLU A 115 17.54 5.89 -15.35
C GLU A 115 16.70 5.02 -14.40
N ILE A 116 15.45 5.43 -14.17
CA ILE A 116 14.47 4.57 -13.50
C ILE A 116 14.10 3.47 -14.50
N GLN A 117 14.84 2.35 -14.47
CA GLN A 117 14.54 1.12 -15.21
C GLN A 117 13.48 0.30 -14.49
#